data_AF-A0A938KQR8-F1
#
_entry.id   AF-A0A938KQR8-F1
#
_cell.length_a   1.000
_cell.length_b   1.000
_cell.length_c   1.000
_cell.angle_alpha   90.00
_cell.angle_beta   90.00
_cell.angle_gamma   90.00
#
_symmetry.space_group_name_H-M   'P 1'
#
loop_
_entity.id
_entity.type
_entity.pdbx_description
1 polymer ?
#
loop_
_entity_poly.entity_id
_entity_poly.type
_entity_poly.pdbx_seq_one_letter_code
_entity_poly.pdbx_strand_id
1 'polypeptide(L)'
;MSESEPNANAHSNDENVNNEAEEVIEQEKSGEEEGAQNPSNDLSTQLEESKQKYLYLLSEFETFKRRMARERIDLFRNAGKDLIVELLPVLDDFERGLEVMSQSSDVVAIRDGVDLVYQKFKNLLTQKGLQPIVSVGAEFDVEKHEAISRMPASSPDQVNKVMAEVEK
;
A
#
# COMPACT_ATOMS: atom_id res chain seq x y z
N MET A 1 -24.94 -10.50 -30.15
CA MET A 1 -24.27 -11.46 -29.25
C MET A 1 -23.80 -10.64 -28.08
N SER A 2 -24.45 -10.83 -26.94
CA SER A 2 -24.33 -10.04 -25.72
C SER A 2 -23.29 -10.70 -24.84
N GLU A 3 -22.11 -10.10 -24.71
CA GLU A 3 -21.15 -10.45 -23.68
C GLU A 3 -21.31 -9.44 -22.54
N SER A 4 -22.11 -9.85 -21.56
CA SER A 4 -22.30 -9.17 -20.29
C SER A 4 -21.14 -9.53 -19.35
N GLU A 5 -20.33 -8.53 -18.98
CA GLU A 5 -19.36 -8.63 -17.89
C GLU A 5 -20.08 -8.86 -16.54
N PRO A 6 -19.57 -9.73 -15.64
CA PRO A 6 -20.13 -9.84 -14.31
C PRO A 6 -19.57 -8.74 -13.39
N ASN A 7 -20.45 -7.77 -13.16
CA ASN A 7 -20.61 -6.90 -11.99
C ASN A 7 -19.85 -7.33 -10.71
N ALA A 8 -18.82 -6.56 -10.34
CA ALA A 8 -18.17 -6.62 -9.04
C ALA A 8 -18.97 -5.84 -7.99
N ASN A 9 -20.03 -6.48 -7.47
CA ASN A 9 -20.70 -6.02 -6.26
C ASN A 9 -20.78 -7.18 -5.26
N ALA A 10 -19.77 -7.28 -4.40
CA ALA A 10 -19.76 -8.16 -3.24
C ALA A 10 -19.68 -7.30 -1.96
N HIS A 11 -20.73 -6.52 -1.72
CA HIS A 11 -21.13 -6.26 -0.34
C HIS A 11 -21.80 -7.52 0.17
N SER A 12 -21.09 -8.25 1.03
CA SER A 12 -21.69 -9.30 1.84
C SER A 12 -21.23 -9.05 3.27
N ASN A 13 -22.19 -8.55 4.06
CA ASN A 13 -22.18 -8.61 5.51
C ASN A 13 -21.72 -10.00 5.94
N ASP A 14 -20.60 -10.06 6.64
CA ASP A 14 -20.16 -11.23 7.39
C ASP A 14 -19.96 -10.81 8.84
N GLU A 15 -21.01 -10.20 9.39
CA GLU A 15 -21.30 -10.34 10.82
C GLU A 15 -22.12 -11.62 10.95
N ASN A 16 -21.71 -12.46 11.91
CA ASN A 16 -22.45 -13.61 12.44
C ASN A 16 -22.00 -15.02 11.98
N VAL A 17 -20.75 -15.37 12.28
CA VAL A 17 -20.36 -16.78 12.49
C VAL A 17 -19.59 -16.89 13.79
N ASN A 18 -20.28 -16.77 14.93
CA ASN A 18 -19.69 -17.08 16.23
C ASN A 18 -20.74 -17.54 17.23
N ASN A 19 -21.47 -18.64 16.93
CA ASN A 19 -22.43 -19.17 17.89
C ASN A 19 -22.73 -20.68 17.78
N GLU A 20 -21.77 -21.52 17.37
CA GLU A 20 -21.97 -22.99 17.33
C GLU A 20 -20.82 -23.80 17.94
N ALA A 21 -20.20 -23.30 19.02
CA ALA A 21 -19.15 -24.06 19.73
C ALA A 21 -19.39 -24.25 21.24
N GLU A 22 -20.59 -23.97 21.75
CA GLU A 22 -20.87 -24.04 23.20
C GLU A 22 -21.90 -25.11 23.64
N GLU A 23 -22.37 -25.99 22.76
CA GLU A 23 -23.34 -27.04 23.14
C GLU A 23 -22.85 -28.47 22.86
N VAL A 24 -21.70 -28.87 23.40
CA VAL A 24 -21.38 -30.32 23.49
C VAL A 24 -20.51 -30.67 24.71
N ILE A 25 -20.78 -30.15 25.91
CA ILE A 25 -20.11 -30.65 27.13
C ILE A 25 -21.07 -30.67 28.33
N GLU A 26 -22.20 -31.36 28.23
CA GLU A 26 -22.97 -31.67 29.44
C GLU A 26 -23.86 -32.91 29.29
N GLN A 27 -23.25 -34.09 29.12
CA GLN A 27 -23.87 -35.36 29.52
C GLN A 27 -22.85 -36.50 29.44
N GLU A 28 -22.10 -36.70 30.52
CA GLU A 28 -21.66 -38.02 30.99
C GLU A 28 -20.98 -37.87 32.36
N LYS A 29 -21.81 -37.78 33.41
CA LYS A 29 -21.39 -38.11 34.78
C LYS A 29 -22.28 -39.24 35.29
N SER A 30 -21.76 -40.46 35.21
CA SER A 30 -22.31 -41.62 35.90
C SER A 30 -21.17 -42.57 36.27
N GLY A 31 -21.06 -42.88 37.57
CA GLY A 31 -20.53 -44.15 38.06
C GLY A 31 -19.08 -44.15 38.50
N GLU A 32 -18.89 -44.37 39.80
CA GLU A 32 -17.64 -44.64 40.51
C GLU A 32 -16.93 -45.92 39.99
N GLU A 33 -15.59 -45.97 40.03
CA GLU A 33 -14.81 -46.97 40.78
C GLU A 33 -13.29 -46.76 40.66
N GLU A 34 -12.61 -47.16 41.73
CA GLU A 34 -11.24 -46.81 42.13
C GLU A 34 -10.12 -47.46 41.28
N GLY A 35 -8.99 -46.76 41.18
CA GLY A 35 -7.67 -47.39 41.35
C GLY A 35 -7.13 -48.29 40.24
N ALA A 36 -6.88 -47.73 39.04
CA ALA A 36 -5.83 -48.24 38.16
C ALA A 36 -5.31 -47.12 37.27
N GLN A 37 -4.06 -46.69 37.48
CA GLN A 37 -3.36 -45.84 36.52
C GLN A 37 -3.12 -46.64 35.23
N ASN A 38 -4.08 -46.59 34.31
CA ASN A 38 -3.97 -47.16 32.98
C ASN A 38 -3.23 -46.16 32.07
N PRO A 39 -2.04 -46.49 31.56
CA PRO A 39 -1.27 -45.59 30.67
C PRO A 39 -2.04 -45.19 29.41
N SER A 40 -3.03 -46.00 28.99
CA SER A 40 -3.91 -45.69 27.87
C SER A 40 -4.84 -44.51 28.11
N ASN A 41 -5.25 -44.25 29.37
CA ASN A 41 -6.16 -43.14 29.70
C ASN A 41 -5.42 -41.81 29.84
N ASP A 42 -4.14 -41.86 30.23
CA ASP A 42 -3.25 -40.70 30.25
C ASP A 42 -2.88 -40.28 28.82
N LEU A 43 -2.64 -41.25 27.93
CA LEU A 43 -2.32 -40.99 26.52
C LEU A 43 -3.51 -40.39 25.74
N SER A 44 -4.74 -40.83 26.01
CA SER A 44 -5.95 -40.23 25.41
C SER A 44 -6.19 -38.80 25.90
N THR A 45 -5.94 -38.54 27.18
CA THR A 45 -6.05 -37.20 27.77
C THR A 45 -5.01 -36.24 27.17
N GLN A 46 -3.75 -36.67 27.06
CA GLN A 46 -2.67 -35.88 26.42
C GLN A 46 -2.94 -35.61 24.94
N LEU A 47 -3.54 -36.57 24.23
CA LEU A 47 -3.97 -36.40 22.84
C LEU A 47 -5.04 -35.31 22.72
N GLU A 48 -6.04 -35.34 23.61
CA GLU A 48 -7.14 -34.38 23.59
C GLU A 48 -6.67 -32.97 23.96
N GLU A 49 -5.82 -32.83 24.97
CA GLU A 49 -5.17 -31.55 25.29
C GLU A 49 -4.35 -31.01 24.11
N SER A 50 -3.64 -31.88 23.40
CA SER A 50 -2.82 -31.48 22.24
C SER A 50 -3.70 -31.03 21.06
N LYS A 51 -4.83 -31.71 20.83
CA LYS A 51 -5.81 -31.29 19.81
C LYS A 51 -6.43 -29.94 20.17
N GLN A 52 -6.81 -29.73 21.43
CA GLN A 52 -7.34 -28.44 21.88
C GLN A 52 -6.32 -27.32 21.68
N LYS A 53 -5.05 -27.54 22.07
CA LYS A 53 -3.96 -26.58 21.83
C LYS A 53 -3.76 -26.32 20.33
N TYR A 54 -3.85 -27.33 19.49
CA TYR A 54 -3.74 -27.19 18.05
C TYR A 54 -4.88 -26.37 17.43
N LEU A 55 -6.13 -26.66 17.81
CA LEU A 55 -7.30 -25.90 17.37
C LEU A 55 -7.24 -24.45 17.82
N TYR A 56 -6.81 -24.22 19.05
CA TYR A 56 -6.57 -22.86 19.55
C TYR A 56 -5.52 -22.14 18.71
N LEU A 57 -4.35 -22.75 18.49
CA LEU A 57 -3.29 -22.16 17.67
C LEU A 57 -3.74 -21.87 16.23
N LEU A 58 -4.56 -22.76 15.65
CA LEU A 58 -5.14 -22.54 14.32
C LEU A 58 -6.03 -21.30 14.30
N SER A 59 -6.89 -21.13 15.32
CA SER A 59 -7.76 -19.95 15.43
C SER A 59 -6.99 -18.64 15.68
N GLU A 60 -5.91 -18.68 16.46
CA GLU A 60 -4.98 -17.55 16.59
C GLU A 60 -4.32 -17.21 15.26
N PHE A 61 -3.88 -18.23 14.50
CA PHE A 61 -3.24 -18.03 13.21
C PHE A 61 -4.19 -17.44 12.16
N GLU A 62 -5.44 -17.91 12.11
CA GLU A 62 -6.46 -17.33 11.23
C GLU A 62 -6.79 -15.88 11.60
N THR A 63 -6.85 -15.58 12.90
CA THR A 63 -7.05 -14.22 13.39
C THR A 63 -5.87 -13.31 13.03
N PHE A 64 -4.64 -13.80 13.20
CA PHE A 64 -3.43 -13.11 12.76
C PHE A 64 -3.44 -12.84 11.26
N LYS A 65 -3.75 -13.84 10.42
CA LYS A 65 -3.87 -13.66 8.97
C LYS A 65 -4.88 -12.59 8.59
N ARG A 66 -6.07 -12.62 9.19
CA ARG A 66 -7.11 -11.60 8.95
C ARG A 66 -6.66 -10.21 9.40
N ARG A 67 -5.94 -10.09 10.51
CA ARG A 67 -5.37 -8.82 10.98
C ARG A 67 -4.28 -8.30 10.03
N MET A 68 -3.33 -9.15 9.65
CA MET A 68 -2.25 -8.78 8.73
C MET A 68 -2.78 -8.35 7.35
N ALA A 69 -3.82 -9.00 6.86
CA ALA A 69 -4.46 -8.60 5.60
C ALA A 69 -5.06 -7.18 5.71
N ARG A 70 -5.74 -6.87 6.81
CA ARG A 70 -6.28 -5.52 7.08
C ARG A 70 -5.18 -4.48 7.20
N GLU A 71 -4.16 -4.73 8.01
CA GLU A 71 -3.02 -3.81 8.19
C GLU A 71 -2.31 -3.52 6.86
N ARG A 72 -2.17 -4.54 6.00
CA ARG A 72 -1.61 -4.35 4.65
C ARG A 72 -2.47 -3.44 3.78
N ILE A 73 -3.80 -3.62 3.80
CA ILE A 73 -4.74 -2.75 3.08
C ILE A 73 -4.66 -1.32 3.61
N ASP A 74 -4.63 -1.15 4.93
CA ASP A 74 -4.53 0.16 5.57
C ASP A 74 -3.20 0.85 5.26
N LEU A 75 -2.10 0.09 5.17
CA LEU A 75 -0.81 0.62 4.75
C LEU A 75 -0.90 1.16 3.33
N PHE A 76 -1.46 0.42 2.37
CA PHE A 76 -1.65 0.92 1.00
C PHE A 76 -2.59 2.12 0.94
N ARG A 77 -3.68 2.10 1.71
CA ARG A 77 -4.65 3.19 1.76
C ARG A 77 -4.02 4.48 2.32
N ASN A 78 -3.11 4.36 3.27
CA ASN A 78 -2.48 5.49 3.95
C ASN A 78 -1.10 5.86 3.40
N ALA A 79 -0.49 5.05 2.53
CA ALA A 79 0.86 5.28 2.00
C ALA A 79 1.03 6.65 1.34
N GLY A 80 -0.01 7.13 0.64
CA GLY A 80 0.00 8.45 -0.01
C GLY A 80 -0.50 9.60 0.87
N LYS A 81 -1.06 9.31 2.06
CA LYS A 81 -1.76 10.32 2.87
C LYS A 81 -0.83 11.45 3.28
N ASP A 82 0.35 11.12 3.79
CA ASP A 82 1.29 12.12 4.30
C ASP A 82 1.82 13.02 3.17
N LEU A 83 2.05 12.44 1.98
CA LEU A 83 2.45 13.22 0.79
C LEU A 83 1.34 14.17 0.35
N ILE A 84 0.09 13.70 0.30
CA ILE A 84 -1.06 14.53 -0.10
C ILE A 84 -1.25 15.69 0.87
N VAL A 85 -1.19 15.43 2.18
CA VAL A 85 -1.35 16.46 3.21
C VAL A 85 -0.27 17.53 3.08
N GLU A 86 0.98 17.15 2.81
CA GLU A 86 2.07 18.11 2.61
C GLU A 86 2.04 18.85 1.26
N LEU A 87 1.31 18.31 0.28
CA LEU A 87 1.07 19.00 -1.00
C LEU A 87 -0.01 20.08 -0.89
N LEU A 88 -0.91 20.03 0.11
CA LEU A 88 -1.98 21.04 0.26
C LEU A 88 -1.44 22.48 0.36
N PRO A 89 -0.41 22.78 1.16
CA PRO A 89 0.16 24.14 1.19
C PRO A 89 0.79 24.59 -0.14
N VAL A 90 1.15 23.66 -1.03
CA VAL A 90 1.63 24.02 -2.38
C VAL A 90 0.44 24.37 -3.26
N LEU A 91 -0.66 23.61 -3.16
CA LEU A 91 -1.91 23.91 -3.84
C LEU A 91 -2.47 25.27 -3.41
N ASP A 92 -2.52 25.55 -2.11
CA ASP A 92 -2.97 26.84 -1.56
C ASP A 92 -2.14 28.02 -2.11
N ASP A 93 -0.84 27.80 -2.31
CA ASP A 93 0.07 28.80 -2.88
C ASP A 93 -0.16 29.00 -4.39
N PHE A 94 -0.49 27.93 -5.12
CA PHE A 94 -0.91 28.03 -6.52
C PHE A 94 -2.21 28.82 -6.66
N GLU A 95 -3.23 28.51 -5.86
CA GLU A 95 -4.52 29.22 -5.87
C GLU A 95 -4.32 30.71 -5.58
N ARG A 96 -3.55 31.03 -4.54
CA ARG A 96 -3.18 32.42 -4.22
C ARG A 96 -2.40 33.10 -5.34
N GLY A 97 -1.49 32.39 -6.00
CA GLY A 97 -0.76 32.90 -7.15
C GLY A 97 -1.68 33.24 -8.33
N LEU A 98 -2.65 32.37 -8.63
CA LEU A 98 -3.62 32.58 -9.70
C LEU A 98 -4.52 33.79 -9.43
N GLU A 99 -4.95 34.01 -8.19
CA GLU A 99 -5.72 35.20 -7.81
C GLU A 99 -4.93 36.49 -8.08
N VAL A 100 -3.67 36.55 -7.65
CA VAL A 100 -2.79 37.71 -7.88
C VAL A 100 -2.56 37.95 -9.38
N MET A 101 -2.34 36.88 -10.15
CA MET A 101 -2.17 36.95 -11.61
C MET A 101 -3.41 37.51 -12.32
N SER A 102 -4.60 37.25 -11.80
CA SER A 102 -5.85 37.76 -12.38
C SER A 102 -6.05 39.27 -12.17
N GLN A 103 -5.37 39.84 -11.17
CA GLN A 103 -5.52 41.24 -10.75
C GLN A 103 -4.33 42.12 -11.14
N SER A 104 -3.18 41.53 -11.45
CA SER A 104 -1.92 42.23 -11.75
C SER A 104 -1.52 42.05 -13.22
N SER A 105 -0.93 43.09 -13.81
CA SER A 105 -0.29 43.04 -15.12
C SER A 105 1.24 43.07 -15.04
N ASP A 106 1.81 43.03 -13.82
CA ASP A 106 3.25 42.97 -13.62
C ASP A 106 3.76 41.55 -13.88
N VAL A 107 4.27 41.36 -15.11
CA VAL A 107 4.80 40.09 -15.59
C VAL A 107 6.00 39.60 -14.76
N VAL A 108 6.82 40.51 -14.22
CA VAL A 108 8.01 40.14 -13.43
C VAL A 108 7.57 39.59 -12.08
N ALA A 109 6.69 40.31 -11.38
CA ALA A 109 6.15 39.85 -10.10
C ALA A 109 5.37 38.53 -10.23
N ILE A 110 4.62 38.36 -11.33
CA ILE A 110 3.91 37.12 -11.64
C ILE A 110 4.89 35.96 -11.83
N ARG A 111 5.94 36.15 -12.62
CA ARG A 111 6.96 35.12 -12.85
C ARG A 111 7.64 34.71 -11.55
N ASP A 112 8.06 35.69 -10.75
CA ASP A 112 8.74 35.42 -9.48
C ASP A 112 7.84 34.65 -8.51
N GLY A 113 6.53 34.96 -8.50
CA GLY A 113 5.54 34.21 -7.74
C GLY A 113 5.44 32.75 -8.18
N VAL A 114 5.34 32.50 -9.48
CA VAL A 114 5.29 31.13 -10.04
C VAL A 114 6.58 30.36 -9.73
N ASP A 115 7.74 30.99 -9.90
CA ASP A 115 9.04 30.40 -9.60
C ASP A 115 9.14 30.01 -8.11
N LEU A 116 8.60 30.83 -7.20
CA LEU A 116 8.59 30.55 -5.76
C LEU A 116 7.74 29.31 -5.42
N VAL A 117 6.55 29.19 -6.01
CA VAL A 117 5.70 27.99 -5.82
C VAL A 117 6.37 26.74 -6.40
N TYR A 118 6.99 26.86 -7.57
CA TYR A 118 7.74 25.75 -8.18
C TYR A 118 8.90 25.27 -7.29
N GLN A 119 9.68 26.19 -6.71
CA GLN A 119 10.77 25.81 -5.80
C GLN A 119 10.25 25.14 -4.54
N LYS A 120 9.13 25.63 -3.97
CA LYS A 120 8.47 24.99 -2.83
C LYS A 120 8.06 23.55 -3.14
N PHE A 121 7.41 23.33 -4.28
CA PHE A 121 7.01 21.99 -4.74
C PHE A 121 8.22 21.06 -4.90
N LYS A 122 9.27 21.51 -5.58
CA LYS A 122 10.49 20.73 -5.80
C LYS A 122 11.19 20.38 -4.49
N ASN A 123 11.27 21.33 -3.56
CA ASN A 123 11.88 21.12 -2.25
C ASN A 123 11.10 20.10 -1.42
N LEU A 124 9.77 20.16 -1.45
CA LEU A 124 8.91 19.18 -0.79
C LEU A 124 9.18 17.75 -1.31
N LEU A 125 9.19 17.57 -2.62
CA LEU A 125 9.48 16.26 -3.23
C LEU A 125 10.88 15.75 -2.85
N THR A 126 11.86 16.66 -2.84
CA THR A 126 13.24 16.35 -2.43
C THR A 126 13.31 15.91 -0.96
N GLN A 127 12.58 16.58 -0.07
CA GLN A 127 12.48 16.21 1.35
C GLN A 127 11.82 14.84 1.56
N LYS A 128 10.90 14.45 0.66
CA LYS A 128 10.30 13.12 0.60
C LYS A 128 11.20 12.04 -0.02
N GLY A 129 12.41 12.40 -0.42
CA GLY A 129 13.41 11.48 -0.98
C GLY A 129 13.33 11.32 -2.50
N LEU A 130 12.47 12.05 -3.20
CA LEU A 130 12.44 12.05 -4.66
C LEU A 130 13.68 12.79 -5.19
N GLN A 131 14.36 12.21 -6.17
CA GLN A 131 15.51 12.82 -6.84
C GLN A 131 15.27 12.86 -8.35
N PRO A 132 15.61 13.98 -9.02
CA PRO A 132 15.52 14.05 -10.47
C PRO A 132 16.55 13.10 -11.11
N ILE A 133 16.15 12.43 -12.19
CA ILE A 133 17.07 11.64 -13.01
C ILE A 133 17.82 12.61 -13.93
N VAL A 134 19.16 12.56 -13.90
CA VAL A 134 19.97 13.31 -14.86
C VAL A 134 19.98 12.54 -16.18
N SER A 135 19.13 12.98 -17.10
CA SER A 135 18.86 12.30 -18.36
C SER A 135 19.72 12.85 -19.50
N VAL A 136 19.47 14.09 -19.94
CA VAL A 136 20.13 14.67 -21.13
C VAL A 136 21.65 14.66 -21.01
N GLY A 137 22.32 14.04 -21.99
CA GLY A 137 23.76 13.89 -22.05
C GLY A 137 24.34 12.74 -21.22
N ALA A 138 23.52 12.05 -20.41
CA ALA A 138 23.91 10.81 -19.76
C ALA A 138 23.82 9.62 -20.72
N GLU A 139 24.51 8.53 -20.39
CA GLU A 139 24.34 7.26 -21.10
C GLU A 139 22.90 6.76 -20.93
N PHE A 140 22.34 6.19 -22.00
CA PHE A 140 21.02 5.61 -21.96
C PHE A 140 21.02 4.34 -21.09
N ASP A 141 20.04 4.23 -20.19
CA ASP A 141 19.91 3.18 -19.20
C ASP A 141 18.44 2.75 -19.17
N VAL A 142 18.16 1.49 -19.49
CA VAL A 142 16.80 0.94 -19.62
C VAL A 142 16.04 0.95 -18.29
N GLU A 143 16.76 0.93 -17.16
CA GLU A 143 16.15 0.97 -15.83
C GLU A 143 15.71 2.38 -15.43
N LYS A 144 16.30 3.42 -16.05
CA LYS A 144 16.07 4.84 -15.70
C LYS A 144 15.39 5.65 -16.80
N HIS A 145 15.47 5.22 -18.05
CA HIS A 145 15.07 6.01 -19.21
C HIS A 145 14.14 5.22 -20.13
N GLU A 146 13.10 5.88 -20.64
CA GLU A 146 12.24 5.35 -21.69
C GLU A 146 12.63 5.95 -23.05
N ALA A 147 12.93 5.08 -24.03
CA ALA A 147 13.33 5.53 -25.37
C ALA A 147 12.11 5.77 -26.26
N ILE A 148 11.77 7.05 -26.50
CA ILE A 148 10.64 7.44 -27.37
C ILE A 148 11.04 7.46 -28.85
N SER A 149 12.22 8.02 -29.17
CA SER A 149 12.68 8.16 -30.55
C SER A 149 14.21 8.10 -30.64
N ARG A 150 14.73 7.74 -31.82
CA ARG A 150 16.16 7.70 -32.12
C ARG A 150 16.52 8.82 -33.07
N MET A 151 17.64 9.48 -32.79
CA MET A 151 18.19 10.52 -33.65
C MET A 151 19.61 10.14 -34.08
N PRO A 152 20.04 10.51 -35.31
CA PRO A 152 21.42 10.36 -35.71
C PRO A 152 22.36 11.11 -34.76
N ALA A 153 23.40 10.44 -34.26
CA ALA A 153 24.41 11.08 -33.45
C ALA A 153 25.21 12.07 -34.32
N SER A 154 25.38 13.31 -33.84
CA SER A 154 26.19 14.32 -34.55
C SER A 154 27.69 14.17 -34.30
N SER A 155 28.07 13.38 -33.29
CA SER A 155 29.45 13.04 -32.95
C SER A 155 29.53 11.65 -32.30
N PRO A 156 30.71 10.99 -32.32
CA PRO A 156 30.91 9.69 -31.66
C PRO A 156 30.54 9.71 -30.16
N ASP A 157 30.79 10.83 -29.48
CA ASP A 157 30.55 10.97 -28.04
C ASP A 157 29.06 11.04 -27.67
N GLN A 158 28.18 11.19 -28.66
CA GLN A 158 26.71 11.20 -28.49
C GLN A 158 26.07 9.84 -28.77
N VAL A 159 26.86 8.85 -29.21
CA VAL A 159 26.36 7.50 -29.41
C VAL A 159 25.90 6.94 -28.06
N ASN A 160 24.69 6.37 -28.05
CA ASN A 160 24.06 5.77 -26.87
C ASN A 160 23.81 6.73 -25.69
N LYS A 161 23.70 8.04 -25.95
CA LYS A 161 23.32 9.03 -24.94
C LYS A 161 21.89 9.52 -25.12
N VAL A 162 21.28 9.94 -24.02
CA VAL A 162 19.98 10.61 -24.04
C VAL A 162 20.17 11.99 -24.64
N MET A 163 19.48 12.25 -25.75
CA MET A 163 19.63 13.49 -26.51
C MET A 163 18.66 14.59 -26.06
N ALA A 164 17.48 14.20 -25.60
CA ALA A 164 16.43 15.10 -25.14
C ALA A 164 15.58 14.39 -24.09
N GLU A 165 15.11 15.18 -23.12
CA GLU A 165 14.15 14.78 -22.10
C GLU A 165 12.79 15.34 -22.49
N VAL A 166 11.79 14.48 -22.62
CA VAL A 166 10.40 14.88 -22.91
C VAL A 166 9.61 15.02 -21.61
N GLU A 167 9.88 14.14 -20.65
CA GLU A 167 9.30 14.10 -19.31
C GLU A 167 10.41 13.76 -18.30
N LYS A 168 10.32 14.33 -17.09
CA LYS A 168 11.31 14.22 -16.00
C LYS A 168 11.02 13.06 -15.06
#